data_AF-A0AA91GW08-F1
#
_entry.id   AF-A0AA91GW08-F1
#
_cell.length_a   1.000
_cell.length_b   1.000
_cell.length_c   1.000
_cell.angle_alpha   90.00
_cell.angle_beta   90.00
_cell.angle_gamma   90.00
#
_symmetry.space_group_name_H-M   'P 1'
#
loop_
_entity.id
_entity.type
_entity.pdbx_description
1 polymer ?
#
loop_
_entity_poly.entity_id
_entity_poly.type
_entity_poly.pdbx_seq_one_letter_code
_entity_poly.pdbx_strand_id
1 'polypeptide(L)'
;MVAAVLTLIWRQVPSVQELTRMLEQQELLWGKAVLVSQQALSQRFLGFPAELFERVFHDLLPQLQARWHHRQKRPLPVAVTYARKYFENIWTADGST
;
A
#
# COMPACT_ATOMS: atom_id res chain seq x y z
N MET A 1 0.24 13.94 -2.18
CA MET A 1 -0.96 13.18 -2.59
C MET A 1 -0.67 11.71 -2.81
N VAL A 2 0.26 11.32 -3.70
CA VAL A 2 0.60 9.90 -3.94
C VAL A 2 0.93 9.13 -2.65
N ALA A 3 1.80 9.65 -1.78
CA ALA A 3 2.11 9.01 -0.50
C ALA A 3 0.88 8.81 0.40
N ALA A 4 -0.06 9.76 0.40
CA ALA A 4 -1.32 9.65 1.16
C ALA A 4 -2.24 8.58 0.56
N VAL A 5 -2.38 8.52 -0.76
CA VAL A 5 -3.16 7.47 -1.47
C VAL A 5 -2.57 6.08 -1.19
N LEU A 6 -1.25 5.93 -1.32
CA LEU A 6 -0.57 4.67 -1.02
C LEU A 6 -0.73 4.28 0.44
N THR A 7 -0.73 5.24 1.36
CA THR A 7 -0.98 4.96 2.77
C THR A 7 -2.41 4.46 3.00
N LEU A 8 -3.42 5.07 2.36
CA LEU A 8 -4.80 4.60 2.44
C LEU A 8 -4.92 3.13 2.02
N ILE A 9 -4.32 2.77 0.89
CA ILE A 9 -4.40 1.42 0.32
C ILE A 9 -3.56 0.44 1.14
N TRP A 10 -2.28 0.74 1.36
CA TRP A 10 -1.33 -0.20 1.97
C TRP A 10 -1.59 -0.43 3.46
N ARG A 11 -2.01 0.60 4.20
CA ARG A 11 -2.34 0.50 5.63
C ARG A 11 -3.83 0.32 5.90
N GLN A 12 -4.66 0.21 4.85
CA GLN A 12 -6.12 0.07 4.94
C GLN A 12 -6.76 1.12 5.87
N VAL A 13 -6.38 2.39 5.66
CA VAL A 13 -6.87 3.48 6.52
C VAL A 13 -8.36 3.70 6.25
N PRO A 14 -9.22 3.64 7.28
CA PRO A 14 -10.67 3.51 7.09
C PRO A 14 -11.38 4.80 6.64
N SER A 15 -10.75 5.98 6.81
CA SER A 15 -11.39 7.25 6.49
C SER A 15 -10.42 8.39 6.23
N VAL A 16 -10.91 9.47 5.60
CA VAL A 16 -10.14 10.71 5.40
C VAL A 16 -9.79 11.37 6.74
N GLN A 17 -10.65 11.23 7.76
CA GLN A 17 -10.37 11.76 9.09
C GLN A 17 -9.16 11.08 9.72
N GLU A 18 -9.10 9.75 9.65
CA GLU A 18 -7.97 9.00 10.19
C GLU A 18 -6.69 9.30 9.41
N LEU A 19 -6.78 9.41 8.08
CA LEU A 19 -5.64 9.83 7.27
C LEU A 19 -5.16 11.24 7.64
N THR A 20 -6.07 12.17 7.93
CA THR A 20 -5.72 13.54 8.35
C THR A 20 -4.93 13.53 9.65
N ARG A 21 -5.40 12.77 10.66
CA ARG A 21 -4.70 12.57 11.93
C ARG A 21 -3.32 11.96 11.72
N MET A 22 -3.21 10.96 10.84
CA MET A 22 -1.93 10.32 10.53
C MET A 22 -0.94 11.26 9.82
N LEU A 23 -1.42 12.09 8.88
CA LEU A 23 -0.59 13.08 8.20
C LEU A 23 -0.02 14.12 9.16
N GLU A 24 -0.77 14.49 10.20
CA GLU A 24 -0.33 15.43 11.22
C GLU A 24 0.71 14.82 12.16
N GLN A 25 0.54 13.55 12.55
CA GLN A 25 1.29 12.93 13.63
C GLN A 25 2.45 12.04 13.18
N GLN A 26 2.48 11.61 11.91
CA GLN A 26 3.43 10.62 11.40
C GLN A 26 4.07 11.10 10.09
N GLU A 27 5.33 10.73 9.89
CA GLU A 27 5.94 10.78 8.57
C GLU A 27 5.43 9.60 7.73
N LEU A 28 4.67 9.90 6.69
CA LEU A 28 4.03 8.87 5.86
C LEU A 28 4.88 8.61 4.61
N LEU A 29 5.48 7.42 4.54
CA LEU A 29 6.38 7.00 3.46
C LEU A 29 7.58 7.98 3.33
N TRP A 30 7.63 8.73 2.23
CA TRP A 30 8.64 9.76 1.98
C TRP A 30 8.12 11.19 2.23
N GLY A 31 6.91 11.34 2.77
CA GLY A 31 6.33 12.61 3.15
C GLY A 31 6.60 12.95 4.61
N LYS A 32 6.92 14.21 4.89
CA LYS A 32 6.99 14.74 6.27
C LYS A 32 5.59 14.86 6.86
N ALA A 33 5.52 14.90 8.19
CA ALA A 33 4.29 15.26 8.89
C ALA A 33 3.85 16.67 8.49
N VAL A 34 2.56 16.86 8.18
CA VAL A 34 1.98 18.13 7.76
C VAL A 34 0.60 18.29 8.40
N LEU A 35 0.40 19.44 9.04
CA LEU A 35 -0.92 19.86 9.52
C LEU A 35 -1.78 20.30 8.32
N VAL A 36 -2.84 19.55 8.05
CA VAL A 36 -3.83 19.86 7.01
C VAL A 36 -5.23 19.68 7.56
N SER A 37 -6.17 20.52 7.15
CA SER A 37 -7.57 20.32 7.52
C SER A 37 -8.18 19.15 6.73
N GLN A 38 -9.14 18.46 7.34
CA GLN A 38 -9.91 17.40 6.67
C GLN A 38 -10.57 17.94 5.38
N GLN A 39 -11.14 19.15 5.42
CA GLN A 39 -11.77 19.76 4.26
C GLN A 39 -10.77 19.96 3.10
N ALA A 40 -9.57 20.48 3.39
CA ALA A 40 -8.54 20.66 2.37
C ALA A 40 -8.10 19.32 1.77
N LEU A 41 -7.97 18.29 2.61
CA LEU A 41 -7.61 16.95 2.16
C LEU A 41 -8.71 16.32 1.28
N SER A 42 -9.98 16.41 1.69
CA SER A 42 -11.13 15.95 0.90
C SER A 42 -11.20 16.63 -0.46
N GLN A 43 -11.03 17.96 -0.50
CA GLN A 43 -11.02 18.71 -1.77
C GLN A 43 -9.87 18.28 -2.68
N ARG A 44 -8.69 18.01 -2.12
CA ARG A 44 -7.57 17.47 -2.88
C ARG A 44 -7.85 16.08 -3.44
N PHE A 45 -8.56 15.22 -2.71
CA PHE A 45 -8.97 13.91 -3.24
C PHE A 45 -10.00 14.02 -4.35
N LEU A 46 -10.98 14.93 -4.23
CA LEU A 46 -11.98 15.17 -5.28
C LEU A 46 -11.35 15.68 -6.58
N GLY A 47 -10.33 16.53 -6.49
CA GLY A 47 -9.61 17.07 -7.64
C GLY A 47 -8.37 16.28 -8.06
N PHE A 48 -8.07 15.14 -7.41
CA PHE A 48 -6.87 14.36 -7.72
C PHE A 48 -7.08 13.54 -9.00
N PRO A 49 -6.34 13.80 -10.09
CA PRO A 49 -6.52 13.07 -11.34
C PRO A 49 -6.11 11.61 -11.18
N ALA A 50 -7.03 10.70 -11.47
CA ALA A 50 -6.78 9.26 -11.37
C ALA A 50 -5.67 8.81 -12.33
N GLU A 51 -5.55 9.49 -13.47
CA GLU A 51 -4.55 9.21 -14.52
C GLU A 51 -3.12 9.36 -14.00
N LEU A 52 -2.88 10.23 -13.02
CA LEU A 52 -1.57 10.37 -12.40
C LEU A 52 -1.20 9.11 -11.60
N PHE A 53 -2.16 8.54 -10.89
CA PHE A 53 -1.93 7.32 -10.11
C PHE A 53 -1.80 6.10 -11.03
N GLU A 54 -2.63 6.02 -12.06
CA GLU A 54 -2.55 4.99 -13.11
C GLU A 54 -1.16 4.97 -13.77
N ARG A 55 -0.63 6.13 -14.17
CA ARG A 55 0.73 6.22 -14.76
C ARG A 55 1.79 5.71 -13.81
N VAL A 56 1.76 6.12 -12.53
CA VAL A 56 2.70 5.60 -11.52
C VAL A 56 2.60 4.07 -11.41
N PHE A 57 1.39 3.50 -11.44
CA PHE A 57 1.23 2.05 -11.42
C PHE A 57 1.86 1.39 -12.64
N HIS A 58 1.55 1.87 -13.85
CA HIS A 58 2.10 1.30 -15.08
C HIS A 58 3.61 1.48 -15.22
N ASP A 59 4.18 2.56 -14.68
CA ASP A 59 5.63 2.77 -14.66
C ASP A 59 6.36 1.81 -13.71
N LEU A 60 5.73 1.48 -12.57
CA LEU A 60 6.32 0.61 -11.56
C LEU A 60 6.10 -0.88 -11.84
N LEU A 61 4.98 -1.26 -12.46
CA LEU A 61 4.59 -2.66 -12.63
C LEU A 61 5.66 -3.52 -13.34
N PRO A 62 6.26 -3.08 -14.47
CA PRO A 62 7.30 -3.86 -15.15
C PRO A 62 8.53 -4.10 -14.25
N GLN A 63 8.92 -3.10 -13.47
CA GLN A 63 10.05 -3.22 -12.55
C GLN A 63 9.74 -4.21 -11.41
N LEU A 64 8.52 -4.16 -10.87
CA LEU A 64 8.08 -5.07 -9.82
C LEU A 64 8.01 -6.52 -10.32
N GLN A 65 7.51 -6.73 -11.55
CA GLN A 65 7.49 -8.04 -12.21
C GLN A 65 8.90 -8.57 -12.46
N ALA A 66 9.80 -7.75 -13.00
CA ALA A 66 11.20 -8.13 -13.20
C ALA A 66 11.85 -8.52 -11.86
N ARG A 67 11.70 -7.70 -10.82
CA ARG A 67 12.21 -8.00 -9.46
C ARG A 67 11.62 -9.30 -8.92
N TRP A 68 10.34 -9.58 -9.18
CA TRP A 68 9.70 -10.83 -8.78
C TRP A 68 10.34 -12.04 -9.48
N HIS A 69 10.49 -11.99 -10.80
CA HIS A 69 11.12 -13.08 -11.57
C HIS A 69 12.59 -13.31 -11.20
N HIS A 70 13.32 -12.25 -10.86
CA HIS A 70 14.71 -12.35 -10.40
C HIS A 70 14.86 -12.88 -8.95
N ARG A 71 13.78 -12.97 -8.16
CA ARG A 71 13.86 -13.54 -6.81
C ARG A 71 14.02 -15.06 -6.87
N GLN A 72 15.26 -15.52 -6.89
CA GLN A 72 15.59 -16.95 -6.85
C GLN A 72 15.57 -17.55 -5.43
N LYS A 73 15.83 -16.75 -4.39
CA LYS A 73 15.94 -17.21 -2.99
C LYS A 73 15.18 -16.29 -2.02
N ARG A 74 13.85 -16.22 -2.15
CA ARG A 74 13.01 -15.58 -1.13
C ARG A 74 12.76 -16.59 -0.01
N PRO A 75 13.23 -16.35 1.23
CA PRO A 75 12.93 -17.26 2.33
C PRO A 75 11.42 -17.28 2.58
N LEU A 76 10.88 -18.46 2.79
CA LEU A 76 9.50 -18.61 3.24
C LEU A 76 9.39 -18.10 4.68
N PRO A 77 8.26 -17.45 5.05
CA PRO A 77 7.98 -17.17 6.44
C PRO A 77 8.08 -18.45 7.29
N VAL A 78 8.53 -18.31 8.54
CA VAL A 78 8.74 -19.46 9.45
C VAL A 78 7.46 -20.28 9.59
N ALA A 79 6.31 -19.63 9.74
CA ALA A 79 5.00 -20.28 9.84
C ALA A 79 4.68 -21.13 8.60
N VAL A 80 4.98 -20.62 7.39
CA VAL A 80 4.77 -21.36 6.13
C VAL A 80 5.73 -22.55 6.04
N THR A 81 6.99 -22.35 6.42
CA THR A 81 8.00 -23.42 6.44
C THR A 81 7.60 -24.55 7.38
N TYR A 82 7.04 -24.21 8.55
CA TYR A 82 6.53 -25.17 9.51
C TYR A 82 5.29 -25.92 8.98
N ALA A 83 4.31 -25.20 8.44
CA ALA A 83 3.08 -25.80 7.92
C ALA A 83 3.33 -26.80 6.78
N ARG A 84 4.29 -26.54 5.89
CA ARG A 84 4.64 -27.47 4.78
C ARG A 84 5.17 -28.83 5.23
N LYS A 85 5.54 -28.99 6.51
CA LYS A 85 5.93 -30.30 7.05
C LYS A 85 4.73 -31.24 7.23
N TYR A 86 3.53 -30.68 7.37
CA TYR A 86 2.31 -31.41 7.72
C TYR A 86 1.21 -31.31 6.66
N PHE A 87 1.23 -30.25 5.86
CA PHE A 87 0.22 -29.98 4.84
C PHE A 87 0.88 -29.90 3.46
N GLU A 88 0.39 -30.70 2.52
CA GLU A 88 0.84 -30.67 1.12
C GLU A 88 0.51 -29.35 0.44
N ASN A 89 -0.68 -28.82 0.73
CA ASN A 89 -1.21 -27.58 0.14
C ASN A 89 -1.51 -26.54 1.23
N ILE A 90 -1.14 -25.29 0.97
CA ILE A 90 -1.43 -24.14 1.83
C ILE A 90 -2.21 -23.14 1.00
N TRP A 91 -3.46 -22.87 1.40
CA TRP A 91 -4.35 -21.92 0.73
C TRP A 91 -4.29 -20.58 1.44
N THR A 92 -4.34 -19.49 0.69
CA THR A 92 -4.49 -18.13 1.23
C THR A 92 -5.83 -17.60 0.77
N ALA A 93 -6.70 -17.25 1.72
CA ALA A 93 -7.90 -16.49 1.42
C ALA A 93 -7.51 -15.01 1.35
N ASP A 94 -7.63 -14.41 0.17
CA ASP A 94 -7.57 -12.94 0.06
C ASP A 94 -8.97 -12.40 0.42
N GLY A 95 -9.00 -11.40 1.30
CA GLY A 95 -10.24 -10.78 1.79
C GLY A 95 -10.81 -9.72 0.84
N SER A 96 -10.27 -9.60 -0.38
CA SER A 96 -10.78 -8.71 -1.41
C SER A 96 -12.08 -9.27 -2.00
N THR A 97 -13.23 -8.88 -1.43
CA THR A 97 -14.56 -9.05 -2.04
C THR A 97 -15.01 -7.77 -2.72
#